data_AF-A0A3B9CZG2-F1
#
_entry.id   AF-A0A3B9CZG2-F1
#
_cell.length_a   1.000
_cell.length_b   1.000
_cell.length_c   1.000
_cell.angle_alpha   90.00
_cell.angle_beta   90.00
_cell.angle_gamma   90.00
#
_symmetry.space_group_name_H-M   'P 1'
#
loop_
_entity.id
_entity.type
_entity.pdbx_description
1 polymer ?
#
loop_
_entity_poly.entity_id
_entity_poly.type
_entity_poly.pdbx_seq_one_letter_code
_entity_poly.pdbx_strand_id
1 'polypeptide(L)'
;MGIPIPDSKLGMWLFLGTEIMFFTAFIGSYIVLRLGSPGWPVSVEDTHIVITAGAINTLVLIVSSFFVVLAHDAMAKRNFARARLWLVGTLSLAFVFLGIKAFEYSGKFSHDILPGHVAETPRQSAEKVDRELRGVVASRLAVYSYTKAFEIPEGDLKKIAAAVSSLNTPTKEYTEPLAAFQEDYSASYAAAEGDARA
;
A
#
# COMPACT_ATOMS: atom_id res chain seq x y z
N MET A 1 -21.37 9.57 45.68
CA MET A 1 -20.77 8.24 45.92
C MET A 1 -20.31 7.69 44.58
N GLY A 2 -19.01 7.51 44.37
CA GLY A 2 -18.50 6.86 43.15
C GLY A 2 -18.82 5.38 43.17
N ILE A 3 -19.11 4.80 42.00
CA ILE A 3 -19.34 3.36 41.85
C ILE A 3 -18.08 2.62 42.33
N PRO A 4 -18.16 1.62 43.22
CA PRO A 4 -17.00 0.87 43.66
C PRO A 4 -16.49 -0.02 42.51
N ILE A 5 -15.49 0.46 41.77
CA ILE A 5 -14.81 -0.29 40.72
C ILE A 5 -13.48 -0.83 41.28
N PRO A 6 -13.17 -2.12 41.15
CA PRO A 6 -11.86 -2.66 41.54
C PRO A 6 -10.72 -1.98 40.78
N ASP A 7 -9.60 -1.68 41.45
CA ASP A 7 -8.43 -1.01 40.87
C ASP A 7 -7.93 -1.70 39.58
N SER A 8 -7.97 -3.03 39.53
CA SER A 8 -7.57 -3.81 38.33
C SER A 8 -8.47 -3.54 37.13
N LYS A 9 -9.78 -3.34 37.33
CA LYS A 9 -10.70 -3.00 36.23
C LYS A 9 -10.46 -1.58 35.76
N LEU A 10 -10.24 -0.64 36.70
CA LEU A 10 -9.91 0.75 36.36
C LEU A 10 -8.61 0.83 35.55
N GLY A 11 -7.57 0.11 35.97
CA GLY A 11 -6.30 0.03 35.24
C GLY A 11 -6.46 -0.53 33.83
N MET A 12 -7.27 -1.57 33.65
CA MET A 12 -7.56 -2.12 32.32
C MET A 12 -8.31 -1.13 31.42
N TRP A 13 -9.29 -0.39 31.96
CA TRP A 13 -9.99 0.66 31.21
C TRP A 13 -9.05 1.80 30.78
N LEU A 14 -8.17 2.24 31.68
CA LEU A 14 -7.19 3.28 31.37
C LEU A 14 -6.23 2.83 30.26
N PHE A 15 -5.70 1.61 30.37
CA PHE A 15 -4.81 1.02 29.36
C PHE A 15 -5.49 0.90 27.99
N LEU A 16 -6.73 0.39 27.94
CA LEU A 16 -7.47 0.31 26.68
C LEU A 16 -7.71 1.71 26.08
N GLY A 17 -8.00 2.71 26.92
CA GLY A 17 -8.11 4.11 26.49
C GLY A 17 -6.84 4.62 25.84
N THR A 18 -5.67 4.36 26.42
CA THR A 18 -4.38 4.80 25.86
C THR A 18 -4.06 4.12 24.53
N GLU A 19 -4.35 2.82 24.39
CA GLU A 19 -4.15 2.09 23.13
C GLU A 19 -5.06 2.62 22.02
N ILE A 20 -6.34 2.90 22.32
CA ILE A 20 -7.27 3.49 21.34
C ILE A 20 -6.75 4.86 20.87
N MET A 21 -6.27 5.71 21.78
CA MET A 21 -5.72 7.02 21.43
C MET A 21 -4.46 6.89 20.56
N PHE A 22 -3.58 5.94 20.86
CA PHE A 22 -2.36 5.66 20.10
C PHE A 22 -2.67 5.26 18.64
N PHE A 23 -3.55 4.28 18.43
CA PHE A 23 -3.95 3.88 17.08
C PHE A 23 -4.76 4.95 16.36
N THR A 24 -5.57 5.73 17.08
CA THR A 24 -6.33 6.86 16.50
C THR A 24 -5.38 7.91 15.93
N ALA A 25 -4.27 8.22 16.61
CA ALA A 25 -3.27 9.16 16.09
C ALA A 25 -2.65 8.66 14.77
N PHE A 26 -2.36 7.37 14.65
CA PHE A 26 -1.82 6.79 13.42
C PHE A 26 -2.83 6.76 12.27
N ILE A 27 -4.07 6.33 12.53
CA ILE A 27 -5.12 6.35 11.52
C ILE A 27 -5.43 7.80 11.09
N GLY A 28 -5.49 8.73 12.04
CA GLY A 28 -5.67 10.16 11.77
C GLY A 28 -4.57 10.71 10.87
N SER A 29 -3.31 10.38 11.17
CA SER A 29 -2.16 10.74 10.34
C SER A 29 -2.28 10.18 8.92
N TYR A 30 -2.66 8.90 8.78
CA TYR A 30 -2.92 8.28 7.47
C TYR A 30 -4.02 9.01 6.69
N ILE A 31 -5.14 9.36 7.33
CA ILE A 31 -6.26 10.06 6.65
C ILE A 31 -5.80 11.43 6.15
N VAL A 32 -5.09 12.21 6.96
CA VAL A 32 -4.58 13.53 6.56
C VAL A 32 -3.63 13.41 5.38
N LEU A 33 -2.67 12.48 5.43
CA LEU A 33 -1.74 12.22 4.32
C LEU A 33 -2.47 11.73 3.06
N ARG A 34 -3.50 10.89 3.23
CA ARG A 34 -4.30 10.36 2.12
C ARG A 34 -5.10 11.44 1.41
N LEU A 35 -5.71 12.35 2.15
CA LEU A 35 -6.52 13.45 1.60
C LEU A 35 -5.64 14.57 1.02
N GLY A 36 -4.43 14.75 1.53
CA GLY A 36 -3.49 15.78 1.06
C GLY A 36 -2.69 15.39 -0.18
N SER A 37 -2.73 14.13 -0.63
CA SER A 37 -1.94 13.65 -1.77
C SER A 37 -2.75 13.67 -3.08
N PRO A 38 -2.29 14.38 -4.14
CA PRO A 38 -2.97 14.43 -5.44
C PRO A 38 -2.85 13.11 -6.24
N GLY A 39 -1.96 12.20 -5.85
CA GLY A 39 -1.71 10.93 -6.54
C GLY A 39 -1.38 9.81 -5.57
N TRP A 40 -2.42 9.22 -4.96
CA TRP A 40 -2.25 8.06 -4.08
C TRP A 40 -2.25 6.74 -4.86
N PRO A 41 -1.33 5.80 -4.60
CA PRO A 41 -1.30 4.50 -5.28
C PRO A 41 -2.59 3.70 -5.03
N VAL A 42 -3.31 3.37 -6.10
CA VAL A 42 -4.57 2.62 -6.05
C VAL A 42 -4.46 1.23 -6.68
N SER A 43 -3.39 0.94 -7.40
CA SER A 43 -3.22 -0.36 -8.06
C SER A 43 -2.73 -1.40 -7.05
N VAL A 44 -3.25 -2.62 -7.17
CA VAL A 44 -2.86 -3.75 -6.32
C VAL A 44 -1.43 -4.21 -6.60
N GLU A 45 -0.97 -3.99 -7.84
CA GLU A 45 0.42 -4.16 -8.28
C GLU A 45 1.38 -3.24 -7.51
N ASP A 46 1.03 -1.96 -7.28
CA ASP A 46 1.90 -1.02 -6.54
C ASP A 46 1.92 -1.28 -5.04
N THR A 47 0.88 -1.95 -4.51
CA THR A 47 0.74 -2.14 -3.05
C THR A 47 1.25 -3.50 -2.56
N HIS A 48 1.48 -4.46 -3.48
CA HIS A 48 1.93 -5.82 -3.18
C HIS A 48 1.15 -6.50 -2.03
N ILE A 49 -0.18 -6.30 -1.99
CA ILE A 49 -1.06 -6.85 -0.96
C ILE A 49 -1.71 -8.13 -1.48
N VAL A 50 -1.47 -9.24 -0.77
CA VAL A 50 -2.19 -10.49 -1.03
C VAL A 50 -3.52 -10.46 -0.28
N ILE A 51 -4.58 -10.02 -0.98
CA ILE A 51 -5.92 -9.81 -0.41
C ILE A 51 -6.46 -11.09 0.25
N THR A 52 -6.24 -12.25 -0.39
CA THR A 52 -6.70 -13.55 0.11
C THR A 52 -6.03 -13.93 1.43
N ALA A 53 -4.72 -13.72 1.56
CA ALA A 53 -3.99 -13.93 2.81
C ALA A 53 -4.49 -13.00 3.91
N GLY A 54 -4.74 -11.72 3.58
CA GLY A 54 -5.35 -10.76 4.51
C GLY A 54 -6.74 -11.19 4.99
N ALA A 55 -7.60 -11.65 4.07
CA ALA A 55 -8.95 -12.11 4.39
C ALA A 55 -8.95 -13.35 5.31
N ILE A 56 -8.10 -14.33 5.00
CA ILE A 56 -7.91 -15.54 5.84
C ILE A 56 -7.42 -15.12 7.22
N ASN A 57 -6.48 -14.19 7.30
CA ASN A 57 -5.93 -13.74 8.57
C ASN A 57 -6.96 -13.02 9.44
N THR A 58 -7.85 -12.24 8.83
CA THR A 58 -9.00 -11.63 9.52
C THR A 58 -9.97 -12.69 10.03
N LEU A 59 -10.25 -13.73 9.24
CA LEU A 59 -11.09 -14.85 9.69
C LEU A 59 -10.46 -15.56 10.91
N VAL A 60 -9.15 -15.80 10.88
CA VAL A 60 -8.40 -16.38 12.02
C VAL A 60 -8.58 -15.54 13.28
N LEU A 61 -8.49 -14.20 13.20
CA LEU A 61 -8.71 -13.32 14.34
C LEU A 61 -10.14 -13.38 14.89
N ILE A 62 -11.14 -13.43 14.00
CA ILE A 62 -12.56 -13.53 14.40
C ILE A 62 -12.81 -14.86 15.12
N VAL A 63 -12.33 -15.98 14.57
CA VAL A 63 -12.47 -17.31 15.19
C VAL A 63 -11.73 -17.36 16.52
N SER A 64 -10.56 -16.73 16.61
CA SER A 64 -9.79 -16.62 17.86
C SER A 64 -10.58 -15.89 18.95
N SER A 65 -11.27 -14.79 18.61
CA SER A 65 -12.17 -14.07 19.53
C SER A 65 -13.34 -14.93 20.00
N PHE A 66 -13.94 -15.71 19.10
CA PHE A 66 -15.00 -16.66 19.46
C PHE A 66 -14.51 -17.71 20.48
N PHE A 67 -13.28 -18.23 20.35
CA PHE A 67 -12.71 -19.16 21.31
C PHE A 67 -12.52 -18.53 22.70
N VAL A 68 -12.17 -17.25 22.78
CA VAL A 68 -12.08 -16.52 24.06
C VAL A 68 -13.46 -16.44 24.74
N VAL A 69 -14.53 -16.23 23.98
CA VAL A 69 -15.91 -16.23 24.51
C VAL A 69 -16.28 -17.62 25.04
N LEU A 70 -15.95 -18.69 24.32
CA LEU A 70 -16.18 -20.07 24.78
C LEU A 70 -15.35 -20.40 26.04
N ALA A 71 -14.12 -19.91 26.12
CA ALA A 71 -13.29 -20.05 27.31
C ALA A 71 -13.95 -19.35 28.52
N HIS A 72 -14.47 -18.14 28.32
CA HIS A 72 -15.17 -17.38 29.35
C HIS A 72 -16.45 -18.08 29.83
N ASP A 73 -17.27 -18.62 28.91
CA ASP A 73 -18.46 -19.42 29.27
C ASP A 73 -18.09 -20.69 30.06
N ALA A 74 -17.02 -21.40 29.63
CA ALA A 74 -16.52 -22.57 30.36
C ALA A 74 -16.01 -22.21 31.77
N MET A 75 -15.34 -21.07 31.93
CA MET A 75 -14.92 -20.54 33.24
C MET A 75 -16.12 -20.22 34.13
N ALA A 76 -17.17 -19.60 33.58
CA ALA A 76 -18.40 -19.31 34.32
C ALA A 76 -19.09 -20.59 34.82
N LYS A 77 -19.03 -21.67 34.03
CA LYS A 77 -19.53 -23.01 34.40
C LYS A 77 -18.56 -23.81 35.29
N ARG A 78 -17.47 -23.18 35.77
CA ARG A 78 -16.38 -23.82 36.56
C ARG A 78 -15.72 -25.02 35.87
N ASN A 79 -15.83 -25.12 34.53
CA ASN A 79 -15.18 -26.16 33.75
C ASN A 79 -13.80 -25.66 33.27
N PHE A 80 -12.85 -25.67 34.20
CA PHE A 80 -11.49 -25.15 33.95
C PHE A 80 -10.72 -25.93 32.88
N ALA A 81 -10.99 -27.23 32.73
CA ALA A 81 -10.37 -28.04 31.70
C ALA A 81 -10.77 -27.57 30.29
N ARG A 82 -12.08 -27.35 30.06
CA ARG A 82 -12.56 -26.78 28.79
C ARG A 82 -12.10 -25.35 28.58
N ALA A 83 -12.09 -24.52 29.63
CA ALA A 83 -11.59 -23.16 29.52
C ALA A 83 -10.12 -23.11 29.06
N ARG A 84 -9.26 -23.94 29.66
CA ARG A 84 -7.86 -24.06 29.25
C ARG A 84 -7.73 -24.55 27.80
N LEU A 85 -8.53 -25.53 27.39
CA LEU A 85 -8.52 -26.03 26.01
C LEU A 85 -8.82 -24.91 25.01
N TRP A 86 -9.85 -24.10 25.27
CA TRP A 86 -10.21 -22.98 24.40
C TRP A 86 -9.13 -21.89 24.36
N LEU A 87 -8.51 -21.56 25.51
CA LEU A 87 -7.39 -20.61 25.56
C LEU A 87 -6.15 -21.10 24.80
N VAL A 88 -5.83 -22.40 24.90
CA VAL A 88 -4.76 -23.01 24.09
C VAL A 88 -5.12 -22.93 22.62
N GLY A 89 -6.38 -23.16 22.24
CA GLY A 89 -6.87 -22.95 20.89
C GLY A 89 -6.66 -21.51 20.39
N THR A 90 -7.05 -20.51 21.19
CA THR A 90 -6.81 -19.08 20.89
C THR A 90 -5.32 -18.80 20.68
N LEU A 91 -4.45 -19.33 21.54
CA LEU A 91 -3.00 -19.18 21.42
C LEU A 91 -2.46 -19.84 20.14
N SER A 92 -2.92 -21.04 19.79
CA SER A 92 -2.56 -21.71 18.54
C SER A 92 -2.96 -20.88 17.32
N LEU A 93 -4.16 -20.29 17.32
CA LEU A 93 -4.60 -19.40 16.25
C LEU A 93 -3.75 -18.13 16.16
N ALA A 94 -3.25 -17.60 17.28
CA ALA A 94 -2.30 -16.49 17.28
C ALA A 94 -0.97 -16.84 16.59
N PHE A 95 -0.46 -18.07 16.77
CA PHE A 95 0.71 -18.54 16.05
C PHE A 95 0.45 -18.74 14.55
N VAL A 96 -0.74 -19.20 14.16
CA VAL A 96 -1.15 -19.27 12.75
C VAL A 96 -1.17 -17.88 12.12
N PHE A 97 -1.75 -16.89 12.81
CA PHE A 97 -1.75 -15.49 12.38
C PHE A 97 -0.31 -14.98 12.17
N LEU A 98 0.58 -15.24 13.14
CA LEU A 98 1.96 -14.80 13.07
C LEU A 98 2.72 -15.48 11.92
N GLY A 99 2.48 -16.77 11.67
CA GLY A 99 3.07 -17.52 10.57
C GLY A 99 2.67 -16.97 9.19
N ILE A 100 1.38 -16.65 8.99
CA ILE A 100 0.89 -16.02 7.76
C ILE A 100 1.58 -14.68 7.55
N LYS A 101 1.70 -13.86 8.61
CA LYS A 101 2.37 -12.56 8.52
C LYS A 101 3.87 -12.67 8.27
N ALA A 102 4.55 -13.61 8.91
CA ALA A 102 5.97 -13.86 8.66
C ALA A 102 6.24 -14.24 7.20
N PHE A 103 5.40 -15.10 6.62
CA PHE A 103 5.50 -15.46 5.19
C PHE A 103 5.26 -14.26 4.27
N GLU A 104 4.20 -13.48 4.51
CA GLU A 104 3.89 -12.28 3.70
C GLU A 104 5.02 -11.26 3.76
N TYR A 105 5.60 -11.04 4.95
CA TYR A 105 6.70 -10.10 5.13
C TYR A 105 8.00 -10.62 4.53
N SER A 106 8.33 -11.90 4.68
CA SER A 106 9.51 -12.49 4.05
C SER A 106 9.51 -12.28 2.54
N GLY A 107 8.36 -12.42 1.88
CA GLY A 107 8.21 -12.09 0.47
C GLY A 107 8.53 -10.61 0.19
N LYS A 108 8.04 -9.69 1.02
CA LYS A 108 8.28 -8.24 0.86
C LYS A 108 9.75 -7.85 1.05
N PHE A 109 10.46 -8.50 1.97
CA PHE A 109 11.91 -8.33 2.15
C PHE A 109 12.69 -8.74 0.91
N SER A 110 12.30 -9.85 0.25
CA SER A 110 12.96 -10.30 -0.99
C SER A 110 12.66 -9.42 -2.21
N HIS A 111 11.61 -8.60 -2.16
CA HIS A 111 11.24 -7.65 -3.23
C HIS A 111 11.65 -6.20 -2.91
N ASP A 112 12.55 -6.02 -1.93
CA ASP A 112 13.12 -4.72 -1.54
C ASP A 112 12.10 -3.65 -1.07
N ILE A 113 10.94 -4.10 -0.58
CA ILE A 113 9.90 -3.22 -0.02
C ILE A 113 10.22 -3.00 1.47
N LEU A 114 11.28 -2.25 1.73
CA LEU A 114 11.80 -1.98 3.08
C LEU A 114 11.20 -0.70 3.68
N PRO A 115 11.15 -0.58 5.02
CA PRO A 115 10.77 0.66 5.68
C PRO A 115 11.67 1.82 5.24
N GLY A 116 11.10 2.83 4.56
CA GLY A 116 11.84 3.98 4.03
C GLY A 116 12.37 3.81 2.60
N HIS A 117 12.16 2.66 1.97
CA HIS A 117 12.48 2.40 0.57
C HIS A 117 11.16 2.14 -0.19
N VAL A 118 10.88 2.94 -1.22
CA VAL A 118 9.78 2.66 -2.15
C VAL A 118 10.42 2.02 -3.37
N ALA A 119 10.30 0.70 -3.51
CA ALA A 119 10.74 -0.01 -4.70
C ALA A 119 9.82 0.39 -5.87
N GLU A 120 10.13 1.50 -6.53
CA GLU A 120 9.51 1.86 -7.81
C GLU A 120 10.42 1.30 -8.92
N THR A 121 9.93 0.37 -9.74
CA THR A 121 10.66 0.00 -10.96
C THR A 121 10.84 1.25 -11.84
N PRO A 122 11.90 1.39 -12.65
CA PRO A 122 12.07 2.55 -13.53
C PRO A 122 10.91 2.75 -14.49
N ARG A 123 10.25 1.64 -14.84
CA ARG A 123 9.03 1.67 -15.62
C ARG A 123 7.92 2.37 -14.84
N GLN A 124 7.69 2.00 -13.57
CA GLN A 124 6.71 2.66 -12.70
C GLN A 124 7.07 4.14 -12.47
N SER A 125 8.35 4.49 -12.29
CA SER A 125 8.75 5.89 -12.11
C SER A 125 8.57 6.71 -13.41
N ALA A 126 8.89 6.15 -14.58
CA ALA A 126 8.63 6.78 -15.87
C ALA A 126 7.12 6.94 -16.14
N GLU A 127 6.31 5.92 -15.86
CA GLU A 127 4.85 5.97 -15.98
C GLU A 127 4.22 6.99 -15.01
N LYS A 128 4.81 7.16 -13.82
CA LYS A 128 4.41 8.21 -12.85
C LYS A 128 4.72 9.61 -13.36
N VAL A 129 5.93 9.83 -13.89
CA VAL A 129 6.32 11.12 -14.50
C VAL A 129 5.44 11.47 -15.69
N ASP A 130 5.17 10.52 -16.59
CA ASP A 130 4.27 10.71 -17.74
C ASP A 130 2.86 11.11 -17.27
N ARG A 131 2.32 10.42 -16.26
CA ARG A 131 1.00 10.71 -15.68
C ARG A 131 0.92 12.13 -15.10
N GLU A 132 1.91 12.53 -14.30
CA GLU A 132 1.98 13.87 -13.71
C GLU A 132 2.13 14.95 -14.79
N LEU A 133 3.00 14.72 -15.78
CA LEU A 133 3.25 15.65 -16.87
C LEU A 133 1.99 15.86 -17.73
N ARG A 134 1.26 14.79 -18.04
CA ARG A 134 -0.03 14.88 -18.75
C ARG A 134 -1.04 15.74 -18.00
N GLY A 135 -1.15 15.58 -16.67
CA GLY A 135 -2.05 16.39 -15.84
C GLY A 135 -1.71 17.88 -15.87
N VAL A 136 -0.43 18.23 -15.76
CA VAL A 136 0.05 19.62 -15.82
C VAL A 136 -0.13 20.20 -17.22
N VAL A 137 0.24 19.47 -18.26
CA VAL A 137 0.10 19.93 -19.65
C VAL A 137 -1.37 20.14 -20.01
N ALA A 138 -2.25 19.19 -19.67
CA ALA A 138 -3.67 19.30 -19.93
C ALA A 138 -4.32 20.50 -19.22
N SER A 139 -3.99 20.71 -17.93
CA SER A 139 -4.50 21.85 -17.17
C SER A 139 -4.02 23.19 -17.71
N ARG A 140 -2.76 23.28 -18.16
CA ARG A 140 -2.22 24.50 -18.80
C ARG A 140 -2.85 24.75 -20.17
N LEU A 141 -3.01 23.72 -21.00
CA LEU A 141 -3.63 23.84 -22.33
C LEU A 141 -5.13 24.18 -22.26
N ALA A 142 -5.85 23.69 -21.25
CA ALA A 142 -7.27 23.99 -21.05
C ALA A 142 -7.54 25.50 -20.91
N VAL A 143 -6.65 26.25 -20.25
CA VAL A 143 -6.77 27.71 -20.10
C VAL A 143 -6.73 28.43 -21.46
N TYR A 144 -5.85 27.97 -22.36
CA TYR A 144 -5.72 28.51 -23.71
C TYR A 144 -6.90 28.10 -24.60
N SER A 145 -7.40 26.87 -24.44
CA SER A 145 -8.56 26.38 -25.19
C SER A 145 -9.86 27.10 -24.81
N TYR A 146 -10.03 27.52 -23.55
CA TYR A 146 -11.26 28.15 -23.07
C TYR A 146 -11.33 29.66 -23.38
N THR A 147 -10.18 30.34 -23.39
CA THR A 147 -10.11 31.79 -23.59
C THR A 147 -10.40 32.21 -25.04
N LYS A 148 -10.44 31.28 -26.02
CA LYS A 148 -10.39 31.61 -27.46
C LYS A 148 -9.30 32.65 -27.76
N ALA A 149 -8.21 32.63 -26.99
CA ALA A 149 -7.09 33.58 -27.15
C ALA A 149 -6.41 33.45 -28.51
N PHE A 150 -6.65 32.33 -29.21
CA PHE A 150 -6.02 31.99 -30.46
C PHE A 150 -7.02 31.31 -31.40
N GLU A 151 -7.43 31.99 -32.46
CA GLU A 151 -8.14 31.38 -33.59
C GLU A 151 -7.10 30.64 -34.45
N ILE A 152 -7.07 29.30 -34.34
CA ILE A 152 -6.16 28.49 -35.16
C ILE A 152 -6.81 28.33 -36.54
N PRO A 153 -6.18 28.80 -37.63
CA PRO A 153 -6.66 28.54 -38.98
C PRO A 153 -6.77 27.02 -39.21
N GLU A 154 -7.85 26.52 -39.81
CA GLU A 154 -8.06 25.07 -40.02
C GLU A 154 -6.90 24.38 -40.76
N GLY A 155 -6.16 25.13 -41.59
CA GLY A 155 -4.97 24.65 -42.28
C GLY A 155 -3.80 24.31 -41.34
N ASP A 156 -3.67 25.03 -40.23
CA ASP A 156 -2.60 24.79 -39.24
C ASP A 156 -2.97 23.69 -38.25
N LEU A 157 -4.26 23.49 -37.94
CA LEU A 157 -4.72 22.33 -37.18
C LEU A 157 -4.35 21.01 -37.88
N LYS A 158 -4.47 20.94 -39.21
CA LYS A 158 -4.05 19.76 -39.99
C LYS A 158 -2.53 19.53 -39.93
N LYS A 159 -1.73 20.60 -39.97
CA LYS A 159 -0.26 20.49 -39.84
C LYS A 159 0.16 20.07 -38.43
N ILE A 160 -0.48 20.62 -37.40
CA ILE A 160 -0.21 20.27 -36.00
C ILE A 160 -0.63 18.82 -35.75
N ALA A 161 -1.81 18.39 -36.22
CA ALA A 161 -2.25 16.99 -36.11
C ALA A 161 -1.29 16.02 -36.82
N ALA A 162 -0.78 16.39 -38.00
CA ALA A 162 0.23 15.62 -38.71
C ALA A 162 1.57 15.56 -37.93
N ALA A 163 2.02 16.69 -37.38
CA ALA A 163 3.25 16.77 -36.59
C ALA A 163 3.15 15.99 -35.26
N VAL A 164 1.99 16.02 -34.59
CA VAL A 164 1.72 15.22 -33.40
C VAL A 164 1.69 13.72 -33.74
N SER A 165 1.12 13.35 -34.90
CA SER A 165 1.16 11.96 -35.36
C SER A 165 2.59 11.47 -35.64
N SER A 166 3.46 12.34 -36.14
CA SER A 166 4.88 12.00 -36.37
C SER A 166 5.69 11.93 -35.08
N LEU A 167 5.32 12.67 -34.03
CA LEU A 167 5.92 12.54 -32.69
C LEU A 167 5.55 11.22 -32.02
N ASN A 168 4.41 10.63 -32.37
CA ASN A 168 3.98 9.32 -31.89
C ASN A 168 4.69 8.16 -32.61
N THR A 169 5.54 8.47 -33.60
CA THR A 169 6.38 7.51 -34.31
C THR A 169 7.79 7.64 -33.74
N PRO A 170 8.33 6.63 -33.02
CA PRO A 170 9.65 6.74 -32.41
C PRO A 170 10.71 6.94 -33.51
N THR A 171 11.35 8.11 -33.53
CA THR A 171 12.44 8.41 -34.47
C THR A 171 13.74 7.78 -33.97
N LYS A 172 14.60 7.33 -34.91
CA LYS A 172 15.90 6.68 -34.64
C LYS A 172 16.77 7.44 -33.64
N GLU A 173 16.68 8.77 -33.67
CA GLU A 173 17.39 9.71 -32.79
C GLU A 173 17.08 9.51 -31.31
N TYR A 174 15.89 9.00 -30.97
CA TYR A 174 15.54 8.62 -29.60
C TYR A 174 15.60 7.12 -29.35
N THR A 175 15.66 6.28 -30.40
CA THR A 175 15.63 4.82 -30.25
C THR A 175 16.99 4.26 -29.82
N GLU A 176 18.09 4.81 -30.34
CA GLU A 176 19.43 4.34 -29.98
C GLU A 176 19.90 4.78 -28.58
N PRO A 177 19.69 6.03 -28.14
CA PRO A 177 19.99 6.42 -26.77
C PRO A 177 19.11 5.70 -25.75
N LEU A 178 17.87 5.38 -26.09
CA LEU A 178 16.97 4.61 -25.21
C LEU A 178 17.40 3.15 -25.11
N ALA A 179 17.82 2.54 -26.23
CA ALA A 179 18.38 1.18 -26.23
C ALA A 179 19.68 1.11 -25.42
N ALA A 180 20.59 2.08 -25.60
CA ALA A 180 21.83 2.18 -24.85
C ALA A 180 21.56 2.44 -23.35
N PHE A 181 20.61 3.31 -23.02
CA PHE A 181 20.18 3.53 -21.64
C PHE A 181 19.54 2.27 -21.04
N GLN A 182 18.73 1.52 -21.79
CA GLN A 182 18.14 0.27 -21.33
C GLN A 182 19.18 -0.83 -21.14
N GLU A 183 20.20 -0.89 -21.99
CA GLU A 183 21.32 -1.83 -21.88
C GLU A 183 22.19 -1.51 -20.66
N ASP A 184 22.58 -0.24 -20.48
CA ASP A 184 23.36 0.25 -19.33
C ASP A 184 22.56 0.11 -18.01
N TYR A 185 21.26 0.38 -18.06
CA TYR A 185 20.34 0.15 -16.95
C TYR A 185 20.25 -1.33 -16.59
N SER A 186 20.09 -2.23 -17.57
CA SER A 186 19.99 -3.68 -17.33
C SER A 186 21.30 -4.28 -16.79
N ALA A 187 22.45 -3.75 -17.22
CA ALA A 187 23.76 -4.15 -16.70
C ALA A 187 23.97 -3.68 -15.25
N SER A 188 23.55 -2.45 -14.92
CA SER A 188 23.56 -1.93 -13.56
C SER A 188 22.64 -2.72 -12.62
N TYR A 189 21.47 -3.14 -13.10
CA TYR A 189 20.53 -3.98 -12.35
C TYR A 189 21.05 -5.41 -12.11
N ALA A 190 21.63 -6.04 -13.14
CA ALA A 190 22.22 -7.37 -13.00
C ALA A 190 23.43 -7.40 -12.05
N ALA A 191 24.21 -6.31 -12.00
CA ALA A 191 25.30 -6.15 -11.05
C ALA A 191 24.79 -5.98 -9.60
N ALA A 192 23.70 -5.22 -9.40
CA ALA A 192 23.06 -5.08 -8.09
C ALA A 192 22.39 -6.40 -7.60
N GLU A 193 21.82 -7.19 -8.52
CA GLU A 193 21.21 -8.48 -8.20
C GLU A 193 22.24 -9.59 -7.93
N GLY A 194 23.44 -9.48 -8.52
CA GLY A 194 24.57 -10.38 -8.27
C GLY A 194 25.21 -10.23 -6.89
N ASP A 195 25.24 -9.00 -6.35
CA ASP A 195 25.78 -8.70 -5.01
C ASP A 195 24.79 -9.08 -3.89
N ALA A 196 23.48 -9.16 -4.20
CA ALA A 196 22.44 -9.61 -3.27
C ALA A 196 22.33 -11.14 -3.11
N ARG A 197 23.09 -11.93 -3.89
CA ARG A 197 23.11 -13.41 -3.86
C ARG A 197 24.39 -13.99 -3.23
N ALA A 198 25.34 -13.16 -2.78
CA ALA A 198 26.52 -13.56 -2.01
C ALA A 198 26.30 -13.36 -0.50
#